data_AF-A0A536KFX7-F1
#
_entry.id   AF-A0A536KFX7-F1
#
_cell.length_a   1.000
_cell.length_b   1.000
_cell.length_c   1.000
_cell.angle_alpha   90.00
_cell.angle_beta   90.00
_cell.angle_gamma   90.00
#
_symmetry.space_group_name_H-M   'P 1'
#
loop_
_entity.id
_entity.type
_entity.pdbx_description
1 polymer ?
#
loop_
_entity_poly.entity_id
_entity_poly.type
_entity_poly.pdbx_seq_one_letter_code
_entity_poly.pdbx_strand_id
1 'polypeptide(L)'
;MAAPAADELDVKAAARLAGRTAETIRRWVWSGRLSARKRGNRLMVARADVQALAGESAEPAISLREWVKLAEAALSHHTGPYRSAADLVLDERRRRLGEVDAHSGR
;
A
#
# COMPACT_ATOMS: atom_id res chain seq x y z
N MET A 1 -13.72 0.56 28.79
CA MET A 1 -14.56 -0.63 29.01
C MET A 1 -13.84 -1.83 28.43
N ALA A 2 -13.41 -2.79 29.26
CA ALA A 2 -12.70 -3.98 28.81
C ALA A 2 -13.71 -4.99 28.26
N ALA A 3 -13.59 -5.35 26.98
CA ALA A 3 -14.40 -6.42 26.38
C ALA A 3 -14.14 -7.75 27.11
N PRO A 4 -15.16 -8.62 27.28
CA PRO A 4 -14.99 -9.90 27.96
C PRO A 4 -14.00 -10.79 27.22
N ALA A 5 -13.19 -11.54 27.98
CA ALA A 5 -12.14 -12.44 27.50
C ALA A 5 -12.59 -13.53 26.49
N ALA A 6 -13.89 -13.61 26.18
CA ALA A 6 -14.47 -14.50 25.19
C ALA A 6 -14.15 -14.10 23.74
N ASP A 7 -13.70 -12.86 23.50
CA ASP A 7 -13.44 -12.36 22.14
C ASP A 7 -11.95 -12.11 21.85
N GLU A 8 -11.07 -12.78 22.60
CA GLU A 8 -9.63 -12.77 22.37
C GLU A 8 -9.20 -13.97 21.50
N LEU A 9 -8.50 -13.69 20.42
CA LEU A 9 -7.96 -14.67 19.48
C LEU A 9 -6.45 -14.81 19.66
N ASP A 10 -5.94 -16.02 19.53
CA ASP A 10 -4.50 -16.19 19.32
C ASP A 10 -4.10 -15.71 17.90
N VAL A 11 -2.80 -15.53 17.67
CA VAL A 11 -2.26 -15.07 16.37
C VAL A 11 -2.70 -15.96 15.20
N LYS A 12 -2.85 -17.27 15.40
CA LYS A 12 -3.23 -18.22 14.33
C LYS A 12 -4.72 -18.14 14.02
N ALA A 13 -5.56 -17.93 15.03
CA ALA A 13 -6.99 -17.70 14.89
C ALA A 13 -7.26 -16.32 14.26
N ALA A 14 -6.54 -15.29 14.68
CA ALA A 14 -6.58 -13.97 14.08
C ALA A 14 -6.17 -13.98 12.60
N ALA A 15 -5.13 -14.74 12.24
CA ALA A 15 -4.69 -14.89 10.86
C ALA A 15 -5.79 -15.51 9.97
N ARG A 16 -6.44 -16.58 10.45
CA ARG A 16 -7.57 -17.21 9.77
C ARG A 16 -8.76 -16.26 9.62
N LEU A 17 -9.09 -15.51 10.68
CA LEU A 17 -10.17 -14.53 10.67
C LEU A 17 -9.92 -13.42 9.64
N ALA A 18 -8.69 -12.91 9.57
CA ALA A 18 -8.31 -11.86 8.65
C ALA A 18 -8.07 -12.34 7.20
N GLY A 19 -8.02 -13.66 6.96
CA GLY A 19 -7.58 -14.21 5.68
C GLY A 19 -6.12 -13.84 5.33
N ARG A 20 -5.28 -13.62 6.34
CA ARG A 20 -3.87 -13.20 6.19
C ARG A 20 -2.93 -14.22 6.83
N THR A 21 -1.63 -14.03 6.64
CA THR A 21 -0.62 -14.87 7.29
C THR A 21 -0.45 -14.50 8.75
N ALA A 22 -0.01 -15.45 9.58
CA ALA A 22 0.34 -15.18 10.98
C ALA A 22 1.42 -14.09 11.12
N GLU A 23 2.32 -13.97 10.14
CA GLU A 23 3.34 -12.91 10.14
C GLU A 23 2.74 -11.52 9.95
N THR A 24 1.70 -11.39 9.13
CA THR A 24 0.98 -10.12 8.98
C THR A 24 0.40 -9.65 10.32
N ILE A 25 -0.21 -10.58 11.07
CA ILE A 25 -0.75 -10.28 12.40
C ILE A 25 0.36 -9.86 13.36
N ARG A 26 1.49 -10.59 13.41
CA ARG A 26 2.63 -10.21 14.26
C ARG A 26 3.18 -8.83 13.92
N ARG A 27 3.26 -8.51 12.62
CA ARG A 27 3.72 -7.20 12.16
C ARG A 27 2.80 -6.09 12.60
N TRP A 28 1.49 -6.28 12.57
CA TRP A 28 0.54 -5.30 13.11
C TRP A 28 0.70 -5.11 14.61
N VAL A 29 0.99 -6.18 15.36
CA VAL A 29 1.28 -6.08 16.79
C VAL A 29 2.57 -5.31 17.04
N TRP A 30 3.66 -5.63 16.33
CA TRP A 30 4.95 -4.95 16.49
C TRP A 30 4.93 -3.49 16.05
N SER A 31 4.15 -3.17 15.01
CA SER A 31 3.97 -1.79 14.56
C SER A 31 3.00 -1.00 15.45
N GLY A 32 2.43 -1.61 16.48
CA GLY A 32 1.44 -0.97 17.35
C GLY A 32 0.06 -0.74 16.70
N ARG A 33 -0.19 -1.31 15.52
CA ARG A 33 -1.49 -1.20 14.84
C ARG A 33 -2.54 -2.11 15.45
N LEU A 34 -2.12 -3.20 16.09
CA LEU A 34 -3.00 -4.16 16.76
C LEU A 34 -2.59 -4.34 18.23
N SER A 35 -3.54 -4.08 19.13
CA SER A 35 -3.33 -4.30 20.56
C SER A 35 -3.25 -5.78 20.87
N ALA A 36 -2.17 -6.20 21.54
CA ALA A 36 -1.97 -7.58 21.97
C ALA A 36 -1.75 -7.66 23.49
N ARG A 37 -2.35 -8.67 24.12
CA ARG A 37 -2.09 -9.06 25.50
C ARG A 37 -1.28 -10.35 25.51
N LYS A 38 -0.21 -10.36 26.32
CA LYS A 38 0.58 -11.57 26.53
C LYS A 38 -0.10 -12.43 27.60
N ARG A 39 -0.50 -13.65 27.24
CA ARG A 39 -1.03 -14.66 28.17
C ARG A 39 -0.09 -15.87 28.16
N GLY A 40 0.80 -15.92 29.14
CA GLY A 40 1.90 -16.90 29.16
C GLY A 40 2.84 -16.71 27.97
N ASN A 41 2.98 -17.74 27.12
CA ASN A 41 3.80 -17.69 25.90
C ASN A 41 3.02 -17.33 24.62
N ARG A 42 1.74 -16.94 24.74
CA ARG A 42 0.90 -16.61 23.58
C ARG A 42 0.52 -15.13 23.56
N LEU A 43 0.43 -14.58 22.35
CA LEU A 43 -0.15 -13.27 22.10
C LEU A 43 -1.64 -13.45 21.79
N MET A 44 -2.46 -12.76 22.59
CA MET A 44 -3.91 -12.70 22.46
C MET A 44 -4.29 -11.33 21.91
N VAL A 45 -5.12 -11.27 20.89
CA VAL A 45 -5.57 -10.03 20.24
C VAL A 45 -7.10 -9.98 20.23
N ALA A 46 -7.68 -8.79 20.34
CA ALA A 46 -9.13 -8.67 20.29
C ALA A 46 -9.65 -8.95 18.87
N ARG A 47 -10.68 -9.78 18.75
CA ARG A 47 -11.29 -10.14 17.47
C ARG A 47 -11.80 -8.93 16.69
N ALA A 48 -12.40 -7.96 17.38
CA ALA A 48 -12.92 -6.73 16.77
C ALA A 48 -11.80 -5.92 16.08
N ASP A 49 -10.67 -5.74 16.76
CA ASP A 49 -9.52 -5.01 16.24
C ASP A 49 -8.93 -5.68 15.00
N VAL A 50 -8.88 -7.02 14.99
CA VAL A 50 -8.41 -7.80 13.83
C VAL A 50 -9.34 -7.61 12.64
N GLN A 51 -10.66 -7.62 12.85
CA GLN A 51 -11.65 -7.39 11.79
C GLN A 51 -11.57 -5.98 11.22
N ALA A 52 -11.41 -4.97 12.07
CA ALA A 52 -11.26 -3.59 11.65
C ALA A 52 -10.04 -3.43 10.71
N LEU A 53 -8.87 -3.93 11.11
CA LEU A 53 -7.65 -3.88 10.31
C LEU A 53 -7.73 -4.72 9.02
N ALA A 54 -8.40 -5.87 9.08
CA ALA A 54 -8.60 -6.72 7.90
C ALA A 54 -9.46 -6.02 6.84
N GLY A 55 -10.49 -5.27 7.27
CA GLY A 55 -11.36 -4.48 6.40
C GLY A 55 -10.68 -3.28 5.76
N GLU A 56 -9.79 -2.59 6.47
CA GLU A 56 -9.05 -1.41 5.96
C GLU A 56 -8.11 -1.73 4.79
N SER A 57 -7.59 -2.95 4.70
CA SER A 57 -6.53 -3.33 3.75
C SER A 57 -7.03 -4.25 2.63
N ALA A 58 -8.34 -4.41 2.48
CA ALA A 58 -8.95 -5.18 1.41
C ALA A 58 -9.00 -4.33 0.13
N GLU A 59 -7.85 -3.86 -0.33
CA GLU A 59 -7.70 -3.57 -1.76
C GLU A 59 -8.08 -4.87 -2.50
N PRO A 60 -9.05 -4.84 -3.42
CA PRO A 60 -9.45 -6.05 -4.13
C PRO A 60 -8.21 -6.63 -4.79
N ALA A 61 -7.92 -7.89 -4.50
CA ALA A 61 -6.81 -8.60 -5.10
C ALA A 61 -7.11 -8.80 -6.59
N ILE A 62 -6.78 -7.81 -7.41
CA ILE A 62 -6.83 -7.94 -8.86
C ILE A 62 -5.77 -8.95 -9.29
N SER A 63 -6.13 -9.79 -10.25
CA SER A 63 -5.16 -10.70 -10.85
C SER A 63 -4.10 -9.89 -11.60
N LEU A 64 -2.90 -10.47 -11.76
CA LEU A 64 -1.83 -9.85 -12.56
C LEU A 64 -2.32 -9.48 -13.98
N ARG A 65 -3.18 -10.31 -14.57
CA ARG A 65 -3.76 -10.06 -15.89
C ARG A 65 -4.70 -8.85 -15.88
N GLU A 66 -5.52 -8.70 -14.86
CA GLU A 66 -6.40 -7.52 -14.71
C GLU A 66 -5.57 -6.26 -14.47
N TRP A 67 -4.51 -6.36 -13.66
CA TRP A 67 -3.58 -5.26 -13.48
C TRP A 67 -2.92 -4.83 -14.79
N VAL A 68 -2.46 -5.76 -15.63
CA VAL A 68 -1.90 -5.45 -16.96
C VAL A 68 -2.91 -4.70 -17.82
N LYS A 69 -4.17 -5.18 -17.89
CA LYS A 69 -5.22 -4.50 -18.66
C LYS A 69 -5.46 -3.06 -18.18
N LEU A 70 -5.48 -2.86 -16.86
CA LEU A 70 -5.64 -1.52 -16.27
C LEU A 70 -4.46 -0.61 -16.61
N ALA A 71 -3.23 -1.14 -16.56
CA ALA A 71 -2.02 -0.40 -16.92
C ALA A 71 -2.01 -0.01 -18.40
N GLU A 72 -2.38 -0.94 -19.30
CA GLU A 72 -2.48 -0.68 -20.74
C GLU A 72 -3.53 0.39 -21.06
N ALA A 73 -4.69 0.33 -20.41
CA ALA A 73 -5.73 1.35 -20.55
C ALA A 73 -5.22 2.72 -20.08
N ALA A 74 -4.59 2.79 -18.90
CA ALA A 74 -4.04 4.03 -18.37
C ALA A 74 -2.97 4.65 -19.29
N LEU A 75 -2.10 3.83 -19.88
CA LEU A 75 -1.10 4.28 -20.86
C LEU A 75 -1.74 4.76 -22.16
N SER A 76 -2.80 4.09 -22.62
CA SER A 76 -3.53 4.45 -23.84
C SER A 76 -4.27 5.79 -23.72
N HIS A 77 -4.65 6.18 -22.50
CA HIS A 77 -5.30 7.46 -22.19
C HIS A 77 -4.32 8.63 -22.02
N HIS A 78 -3.02 8.43 -22.24
CA HIS A 78 -2.03 9.51 -22.18
C HIS A 78 -2.12 10.44 -23.41
N THR A 79 -3.08 11.36 -23.41
CA THR A 79 -3.21 12.44 -24.39
C THR A 79 -2.38 13.66 -23.98
N GLY A 80 -1.07 13.56 -24.15
CA GLY A 80 -0.15 14.68 -23.97
C GLY A 80 0.81 14.77 -25.15
N PRO A 81 1.43 15.92 -25.42
CA PRO A 81 2.41 16.07 -26.50
C PRO A 81 3.67 15.22 -26.27
N TYR A 82 3.87 14.75 -25.04
CA TYR A 82 4.99 13.91 -24.61
C TYR A 82 4.53 12.45 -24.55
N ARG A 83 5.24 11.56 -25.25
CA ARG A 83 4.94 10.13 -25.31
C ARG A 83 5.52 9.36 -24.12
N SER A 84 6.48 9.98 -23.42
CA SER A 84 7.19 9.38 -22.30
C SER A 84 7.74 10.45 -21.36
N ALA A 85 8.13 10.02 -20.16
CA ALA A 85 8.90 10.86 -19.25
C ALA A 85 10.21 11.37 -19.86
N ALA A 86 10.80 10.63 -20.81
CA ALA A 86 12.01 11.06 -21.50
C ALA A 86 11.75 12.29 -22.40
N ASP A 87 10.59 12.36 -23.05
CA ASP A 87 10.24 13.50 -23.91
C ASP A 87 10.12 14.80 -23.09
N LEU A 88 9.54 14.73 -21.90
CA LEU A 88 9.49 15.85 -20.95
C LEU A 88 10.89 16.34 -20.56
N VAL A 89 11.80 15.42 -20.24
CA VAL A 89 13.17 15.76 -19.83
C VAL A 89 13.97 16.37 -20.99
N LEU A 90 13.79 15.85 -22.20
CA LEU A 90 14.48 16.35 -23.39
C LEU A 90 13.98 17.73 -23.83
N ASP A 91 12.69 18.02 -23.67
CA ASP A 91 12.11 19.34 -23.95
C ASP A 91 12.58 20.39 -22.93
N GLU A 92 12.51 20.06 -21.64
CA GLU A 92 13.03 20.90 -20.56
C GLU A 92 14.51 21.24 -20.76
N ARG A 93 15.33 20.24 -21.15
CA ARG A 93 16.75 20.44 -21.42
C ARG A 93 16.98 21.39 -22.59
N ARG A 94 16.19 21.29 -23.67
CA ARG A 94 16.25 22.21 -24.81
C ARG A 94 15.90 23.64 -24.41
N ARG A 95 14.86 23.83 -23.58
CA ARG A 95 14.48 25.16 -23.07
C ARG A 95 15.62 25.82 -22.31
N ARG A 96 16.23 25.09 -21.37
CA ARG A 96 17.35 25.61 -20.56
C ARG A 96 18.56 26.01 -21.41
N LEU A 97 18.90 25.21 -22.43
CA LEU A 97 20.02 25.54 -23.32
C LEU A 97 19.73 26.80 -24.15
N GLY A 98 18.51 26.94 -24.68
CA GLY A 98 18.10 28.16 -25.39
C GLY A 98 18.12 29.42 -24.51
N GLU A 99 17.75 29.30 -23.24
CA GLU A 99 17.86 30.39 -22.25
C GLU A 99 19.32 30.79 -21.98
N VAL A 100 20.24 29.82 -21.92
CA VAL A 100 21.68 30.07 -21.74
C VAL A 100 22.27 30.78 -22.96
N ASP A 101 21.95 30.32 -24.17
CA ASP A 101 22.44 30.94 -25.41
C ASP A 101 21.89 32.38 -25.57
N ALA A 102 20.62 32.60 -25.22
CA ALA A 102 20.01 33.94 -25.22
C ALA A 102 20.58 34.88 -24.15
N HIS A 103 21.14 34.36 -23.06
CA HIS A 103 21.82 35.14 -22.03
C HIS A 103 23.28 35.44 -22.38
N SER A 104 23.92 34.60 -23.20
CA SER A 104 25.33 34.70 -23.59
C SER A 104 25.58 35.63 -24.80
N GLY A 105 24.52 36.00 -25.52
CA GLY A 105 24.58 36.88 -26.71
C GLY A 105 24.28 38.37 -26.45
N ARG A 106 24.33 38.84 -25.20
CA ARG A 106 24.16 40.26 -24.82
C ARG A 106 25.46 40.88 -24.32
#